data_AF-A0A1F5BTV1-F1
#
_entry.id   AF-A0A1F5BTV1-F1
#
_cell.length_a   1.000
_cell.length_b   1.000
_cell.length_c   1.000
_cell.angle_alpha   90.00
_cell.angle_beta   90.00
_cell.angle_gamma   90.00
#
_symmetry.space_group_name_H-M   'P 1'
#
loop_
_entity.id
_entity.type
_entity.pdbx_description
1 polymer ?
#
loop_
_entity_poly.entity_id
_entity_poly.type
_entity_poly.pdbx_seq_one_letter_code
_entity_poly.pdbx_strand_id
1 'polypeptide(L)' 'MSKKFDFAKSYEKLEKITDEFESGKLSLEQGLEKFEEGLALASECKKYLEEVENKIIDIKKKFNVSDAS' A
#
# COMPACT_ATOMS: atom_id res chain seq x y z
N MET A 1 22.01 -0.51 -5.12
CA MET A 1 21.01 -1.58 -4.87
C MET A 1 19.65 -0.93 -4.74
N SER A 2 18.69 -1.26 -5.60
CA SER A 2 17.33 -0.70 -5.51
C SER A 2 16.69 -1.13 -4.18
N LYS A 3 16.29 -0.16 -3.36
CA LYS A 3 15.51 -0.42 -2.15
C LYS A 3 14.23 -1.14 -2.58
N LYS A 4 14.06 -2.38 -2.14
CA LYS A 4 12.80 -3.11 -2.27
C LYS A 4 11.75 -2.33 -1.46
N PHE A 5 10.59 -2.08 -2.05
CA PHE A 5 9.48 -1.45 -1.33
C PHE A 5 9.12 -2.28 -0.09
N ASP A 6 8.99 -1.61 1.06
CA ASP A 6 8.65 -2.22 2.34
C ASP A 6 7.18 -1.96 2.64
N PHE A 7 6.33 -2.91 2.21
CA PHE A 7 4.89 -2.79 2.34
C PHE A 7 4.44 -2.62 3.80
N ALA A 8 4.99 -3.41 4.72
CA ALA A 8 4.59 -3.36 6.13
C ALA A 8 4.85 -1.98 6.73
N LYS A 9 6.02 -1.41 6.44
CA LYS A 9 6.38 -0.08 6.92
C LYS A 9 5.53 1.03 6.29
N SER A 10 5.25 0.95 4.99
CA SER A 10 4.40 1.95 4.31
C SER A 10 2.94 1.87 4.76
N TYR A 11 2.44 0.65 5.02
CA TYR A 11 1.10 0.44 5.56
C TYR A 11 0.97 0.97 7.00
N GLU A 12 1.95 0.71 7.86
CA GLU A 12 1.97 1.24 9.23
C GLU A 12 1.96 2.78 9.25
N LYS A 13 2.64 3.43 8.29
CA LYS A 13 2.57 4.89 8.16
C LYS A 13 1.19 5.37 7.74
N LEU A 14 0.53 4.64 6.83
CA LEU A 14 -0.82 4.97 6.38
C LEU A 14 -1.82 4.87 7.54
N GLU A 15 -1.72 3.83 8.37
CA GLU A 15 -2.52 3.67 9.60
C GLU A 15 -2.30 4.85 10.56
N LYS A 16 -1.05 5.27 10.79
CA LYS A 16 -0.76 6.44 11.63
C LYS A 16 -1.38 7.72 11.09
N ILE A 17 -1.36 7.92 9.78
CA ILE A 17 -2.03 9.07 9.16
C ILE A 17 -3.54 9.01 9.44
N THR A 18 -4.17 7.85 9.27
CA THR A 18 -5.59 7.66 9.61
C THR A 18 -5.87 7.96 11.08
N ASP A 19 -5.06 7.46 12.00
CA ASP A 19 -5.18 7.75 13.44
C ASP A 19 -5.07 9.25 13.75
N GLU A 20 -4.17 9.96 13.07
CA GLU A 20 -4.03 11.42 13.20
C GLU A 20 -5.30 12.16 12.72
N PHE A 21 -5.90 11.74 11.61
CA PHE A 21 -7.19 12.28 11.13
C PHE A 21 -8.34 11.99 12.10
N GLU A 22 -8.44 10.77 12.61
CA GLU A 22 -9.47 10.37 13.56
C GLU A 22 -9.34 11.06 14.92
N SER A 23 -8.12 11.44 15.31
CA SER A 23 -7.87 12.18 16.54
C SER A 23 -8.51 13.57 16.56
N GLY A 24 -8.83 14.14 15.40
CA GLY A 24 -9.40 15.48 15.25
C GLY A 24 -8.47 16.63 15.66
N LYS A 25 -7.17 16.36 15.86
CA LYS A 25 -6.18 17.35 16.33
C LYS A 25 -5.42 18.08 15.22
N LEU A 26 -5.61 17.66 13.96
CA LEU A 26 -4.94 18.26 12.81
C LEU A 26 -5.54 19.64 12.51
N SER A 27 -4.67 20.64 12.30
CA SER A 27 -5.10 21.87 11.63
C SER A 27 -5.44 21.58 10.16
N LEU A 28 -6.12 22.52 9.49
CA LEU A 28 -6.46 22.38 8.08
C LEU A 28 -5.21 22.22 7.20
N GLU A 29 -4.16 22.99 7.48
CA GLU A 29 -2.90 22.94 6.74
C GLU A 29 -2.16 21.61 6.95
N GLN A 30 -2.11 21.13 8.20
CA GLN A 30 -1.53 19.82 8.52
C GLN A 30 -2.34 18.68 7.89
N GLY A 31 -3.66 18.80 7.90
CA GLY A 31 -4.56 17.84 7.26
C GLY A 31 -4.32 17.75 5.75
N LEU A 32 -4.09 18.87 5.06
CA LEU A 32 -3.77 18.87 3.64
C LEU A 32 -2.45 18.14 3.33
N GLU A 33 -1.39 18.42 4.12
CA GLU A 33 -0.09 17.75 3.95
C GLU A 33 -0.20 16.24 4.21
N LYS A 34 -0.87 15.84 5.29
CA LYS A 34 -1.10 14.43 5.65
C LYS A 34 -1.98 13.70 4.63
N PHE A 35 -2.93 14.40 4.02
CA PHE A 35 -3.77 13.84 2.97
C PHE A 35 -2.96 13.51 1.71
N GLU A 36 -2.07 14.41 1.29
CA GLU A 36 -1.17 14.16 0.16
C GLU A 36 -0.22 12.99 0.44
N GLU A 37 0.39 12.95 1.64
CA GLU A 37 1.23 11.83 2.08
C GLU A 37 0.46 10.50 2.08
N GLY A 38 -0.77 10.51 2.63
CA GLY A 38 -1.64 9.34 2.68
C GLY A 38 -1.99 8.80 1.30
N LEU A 39 -2.32 9.69 0.36
CA LEU A 39 -2.60 9.30 -1.03
C LEU A 39 -1.38 8.71 -1.74
N ALA A 40 -0.20 9.30 -1.52
CA ALA A 40 1.04 8.78 -2.08
C ALA A 40 1.35 7.37 -1.54
N LEU A 41 1.28 7.18 -0.22
CA LEU A 41 1.51 5.88 0.42
C LEU A 41 0.49 4.83 -0.03
N ALA A 42 -0.79 5.18 -0.10
CA ALA A 42 -1.84 4.28 -0.57
C ALA A 42 -1.60 3.84 -2.02
N SER A 43 -1.17 4.76 -2.88
CA SER A 43 -0.82 4.46 -4.28
C SER A 43 0.36 3.49 -4.38
N GLU A 44 1.42 3.70 -3.59
CA GLU A 44 2.57 2.80 -3.56
C GLU A 44 2.21 1.39 -3.05
N CYS A 45 1.41 1.31 -1.97
CA CYS A 45 0.92 0.05 -1.43
C CYS A 45 0.08 -0.71 -2.46
N LYS A 46 -0.83 -0.02 -3.16
CA LYS A 46 -1.65 -0.62 -4.21
C LYS A 46 -0.80 -1.17 -5.35
N LYS A 47 0.17 -0.39 -5.83
CA LYS A 47 1.09 -0.81 -6.89
C LYS A 47 1.88 -2.06 -6.49
N TYR A 48 2.37 -2.12 -5.25
CA TYR A 48 3.06 -3.30 -4.76
C TYR A 48 2.16 -4.54 -4.74
N LEU A 49 0.92 -4.40 -4.29
CA LEU A 49 -0.05 -5.50 -4.29
C LEU A 49 -0.35 -6.00 -5.71
N GLU A 50 -0.50 -5.10 -6.68
CA GLU A 50 -0.67 -5.46 -8.09
C GLU A 50 0.55 -6.23 -8.63
N GLU A 51 1.77 -5.81 -8.29
CA GLU A 51 3.00 -6.54 -8.65
C GLU A 51 3.05 -7.95 -8.03
N VAL A 52 2.63 -8.09 -6.77
CA VAL A 52 2.55 -9.38 -6.08
C VAL A 52 1.49 -10.28 -6.71
N GLU A 53 0.30 -9.75 -7.02
CA GLU A 53 -0.78 -10.49 -7.67
C GLU A 53 -0.36 -11.02 -9.03
N ASN A 54 0.24 -10.17 -9.87
CA ASN A 54 0.79 -10.59 -11.17
C ASN A 54 1.81 -11.71 -11.03
N LYS A 55 2.70 -11.62 -10.04
CA LYS A 55 3.68 -12.66 -9.76
C LYS A 55 3.03 -13.97 -9.33
N ILE A 56 1.96 -13.92 -8.54
CA ILE A 56 1.17 -15.11 -8.15
C ILE A 56 0.53 -15.75 -9.40
N ILE A 57 -0.06 -14.95 -10.28
CA ILE A 57 -0.65 -15.42 -11.54
C ILE A 57 0.40 -16.13 -12.40
N ASP A 58 1.59 -15.55 -12.55
CA ASP A 58 2.68 -16.16 -13.32
C ASP A 58 3.17 -17.47 -12.70
N ILE A 59 3.26 -17.52 -11.36
CA ILE A 59 3.58 -18.75 -10.63
C ILE A 59 2.50 -19.82 -10.90
N LYS A 60 1.21 -19.49 -10.75
CA LYS A 60 0.10 -20.43 -11.03
C LYS A 60 0.17 -21.01 -12.44
N LYS A 61 0.39 -20.15 -13.44
CA LYS A 61 0.57 -20.56 -14.85
C LYS A 61 1.77 -21.48 -15.01
N LYS A 62 2.90 -21.17 -14.39
CA LYS A 62 4.13 -21.97 -14.48
C LYS A 62 3.98 -23.37 -13.91
N PHE A 63 3.14 -23.55 -12.89
CA PHE A 63 2.90 -24.84 -12.24
C PHE A 63 1.62 -25.54 -12.72
N ASN A 64 1.00 -25.07 -13.81
CA ASN A 64 -0.25 -25.62 -14.36
C ASN A 64 -1.34 -25.85 -13.29
N VAL A 65 -1.34 -24.99 -12.24
CA VAL A 65 -2.39 -25.00 -11.24
C VAL A 65 -3.58 -24.29 -11.85
N SER A 66 -4.32 -25.02 -12.68
CA SER A 66 -5.69 -24.69 -13.01
C SER A 66 -6.46 -24.81 -11.72
N ASP A 67 -7.04 -23.70 -11.24
CA ASP A 67 -8.10 -23.76 -10.25
C ASP A 67 -9.16 -24.71 -10.84
N ALA A 68 -9.14 -25.97 -10.39
CA ALA A 68 -10.07 -27.00 -10.80
C ALA A 68 -11.42 -26.62 -10.20
N SER A 69 -12.20 -25.89 -10.98
CA SER A 69 -13.63 -25.67 -10.80
C SER A 69 -14.34 -26.12 -12.07
#